data_AF-A0A1Y1VL51-F1
#
_entry.id   AF-A0A1Y1VL51-F1
#
_cell.length_a   1.000
_cell.length_b   1.000
_cell.length_c   1.000
_cell.angle_alpha   90.00
_cell.angle_beta   90.00
_cell.angle_gamma   90.00
#
_symmetry.space_group_name_H-M   'P 1'
#
loop_
_entity.id
_entity.type
_entity.pdbx_description
1 polymer ?
#
loop_
_entity_poly.entity_id
_entity_poly.type
_entity_poly.pdbx_seq_one_letter_code
_entity_poly.pdbx_strand_id
1 'polypeptide(L)'
;MNLLISICVIASFLSNYVRAVSWTTPGTTYNNVIADQHFDVTIEKAEVIEVDYQTSADKISLYHSYGKKVVCYFSGGTIEKWRSDYNKYAAIPGLIKNEYGNWPGEYWLDFRVSGIRDLVLARMREAKNNGCDALDVDNLDVYNSREIKSWSNPITAADTVTFARWLSEKAHSFGLLIGLKNIAGLLPELSDYYDFAINESCVNYVNECGLYRDFIKSGKAVFGLTYGNFEEKLPIMCKELNGIGISMSFKETQNLVQAGFLFDGEKYCGSNFSNGYVRSSSSVTTKKPTTTTTKKSTTSYWTSKKTTTTTTKKSTTSYWTSKKTTTTKKSTTSYWTSKKTTTTTKKPTSITTKKSTVQWTSKKTTSTKKPTTRHTTKRIVTTVRKVTSTKKHKITSTSRRITKTVNGKKVIIVIKTIFRRGKKKNN
;
A
#
# COMPACT_ATOMS: atom_id res chain seq x y z
N MET A 1 30.90 -6.16 37.72
CA MET A 1 30.66 -5.33 36.52
C MET A 1 30.00 -6.14 35.39
N ASN A 2 30.51 -7.33 35.05
CA ASN A 2 29.97 -8.15 33.93
C ASN A 2 28.52 -8.63 34.11
N LEU A 3 28.08 -8.95 35.33
CA LEU A 3 26.69 -9.41 35.60
C LEU A 3 25.64 -8.31 35.37
N LEU A 4 25.96 -7.06 35.73
CA LEU A 4 25.08 -5.90 35.54
C LEU A 4 24.95 -5.54 34.06
N ILE A 5 26.03 -5.68 33.28
CA ILE A 5 26.01 -5.46 31.82
C ILE A 5 25.11 -6.50 31.15
N SER A 6 25.21 -7.79 31.51
CA SER A 6 24.33 -8.84 30.96
C SER A 6 22.85 -8.64 31.30
N ILE A 7 22.52 -8.21 32.53
CA ILE A 7 21.12 -7.95 32.93
C ILE A 7 20.55 -6.74 32.16
N CYS A 8 21.32 -5.66 32.00
CA CYS A 8 20.90 -4.48 31.24
C CYS A 8 20.71 -4.80 29.74
N VAL A 9 21.57 -5.65 29.16
CA VAL A 9 21.44 -6.09 27.77
C VAL A 9 20.20 -6.96 27.59
N ILE A 10 19.97 -7.94 28.47
CA ILE A 10 18.77 -8.81 28.41
C ILE A 10 17.47 -8.00 28.63
N ALA A 11 17.46 -7.07 29.59
CA ALA A 11 16.31 -6.18 29.82
C ALA A 11 16.04 -5.25 28.64
N SER A 12 17.10 -4.78 27.97
CA SER A 12 17.00 -3.97 26.76
C SER A 12 16.44 -4.78 25.58
N PHE A 13 16.89 -6.04 25.39
CA PHE A 13 16.32 -6.96 24.40
C PHE A 13 14.84 -7.29 24.70
N LEU A 14 14.48 -7.57 25.94
CA LEU A 14 13.08 -7.81 26.34
C LEU A 14 12.22 -6.55 26.14
N SER A 15 12.70 -5.36 26.47
CA SER A 15 11.96 -4.11 26.29
C SER A 15 11.76 -3.74 24.80
N ASN A 16 12.75 -4.03 23.95
CA ASN A 16 12.64 -3.84 22.51
C ASN A 16 11.74 -4.91 21.86
N TYR A 17 11.78 -6.16 22.35
CA TYR A 17 10.88 -7.23 21.91
C TYR A 17 9.42 -6.92 22.29
N VAL A 18 9.16 -6.49 23.52
CA VAL A 18 7.83 -6.08 23.98
C VAL A 18 7.30 -4.87 23.17
N ARG A 19 8.18 -3.93 22.76
CA ARG A 19 7.81 -2.79 21.91
C ARG A 19 7.61 -3.13 20.43
N ALA A 20 8.30 -4.13 19.91
CA ALA A 20 8.11 -4.62 18.54
C ALA A 20 6.81 -5.41 18.39
N VAL A 21 6.39 -6.13 19.44
CA VAL A 21 5.17 -6.98 19.45
C VAL A 21 3.90 -6.21 19.88
N SER A 22 4.02 -5.02 20.47
CA SER A 22 2.86 -4.35 21.08
C SER A 22 1.92 -3.63 20.11
N TRP A 23 2.36 -3.24 18.91
CA TRP A 23 1.54 -2.41 18.01
C TRP A 23 0.81 -3.23 16.93
N THR A 24 1.14 -4.51 16.80
CA THR A 24 0.41 -5.45 15.93
C THR A 24 -0.65 -6.23 16.71
N THR A 25 -1.16 -5.70 17.83
CA THR A 25 -2.24 -6.34 18.61
C THR A 25 -3.62 -5.75 18.29
N PRO A 26 -4.71 -6.53 18.45
CA PRO A 26 -6.08 -6.05 18.26
C PRO A 26 -6.36 -4.74 18.98
N GLY A 27 -7.04 -3.82 18.29
CA GLY A 27 -7.38 -2.50 18.80
C GLY A 27 -6.37 -1.39 18.51
N THR A 28 -5.20 -1.72 17.97
CA THR A 28 -4.29 -0.69 17.43
C THR A 28 -4.95 0.00 16.25
N THR A 29 -4.92 1.34 16.24
CA THR A 29 -5.59 2.16 15.22
C THR A 29 -4.69 2.40 14.00
N TYR A 30 -5.31 2.53 12.83
CA TYR A 30 -4.60 2.55 11.54
C TYR A 30 -5.21 3.56 10.57
N ASN A 31 -4.39 4.26 9.79
CA ASN A 31 -4.82 5.11 8.67
C ASN A 31 -3.94 4.89 7.43
N ASN A 32 -4.55 4.77 6.25
CA ASN A 32 -3.82 4.71 4.98
C ASN A 32 -3.74 6.10 4.36
N VAL A 33 -2.52 6.55 4.09
CA VAL A 33 -2.19 7.89 3.57
C VAL A 33 -1.20 7.83 2.40
N ILE A 34 -1.13 6.70 1.68
CA ILE A 34 -0.13 6.44 0.62
C ILE A 34 -0.13 7.53 -0.46
N ALA A 35 -1.30 8.07 -0.80
CA ALA A 35 -1.45 9.05 -1.86
C ALA A 35 -1.49 10.50 -1.35
N ASP A 36 -1.26 10.73 -0.05
CA ASP A 36 -1.31 12.08 0.53
C ASP A 36 0.02 12.83 0.40
N GLN A 37 0.04 13.87 -0.44
CA GLN A 37 1.19 14.75 -0.59
C GLN A 37 1.29 15.81 0.53
N HIS A 38 0.21 15.99 1.30
CA HIS A 38 0.04 17.02 2.32
C HIS A 38 -0.27 16.44 3.71
N PHE A 39 0.08 15.17 3.95
CA PHE A 39 -0.10 14.52 5.23
C PHE A 39 0.53 15.33 6.37
N ASP A 40 -0.29 15.69 7.37
CA ASP A 40 0.13 16.38 8.59
C ASP A 40 0.11 15.41 9.77
N VAL A 41 1.29 14.92 10.14
CA VAL A 41 1.44 13.97 11.24
C VAL A 41 1.04 14.55 12.61
N THR A 42 1.02 15.88 12.76
CA THR A 42 0.76 16.53 14.06
C THR A 42 -0.70 16.41 14.50
N ILE A 43 -1.61 16.17 13.55
CA ILE A 43 -3.05 16.01 13.78
C ILE A 43 -3.52 14.56 13.58
N GLU A 44 -2.65 13.67 13.10
CA GLU A 44 -2.99 12.26 12.88
C GLU A 44 -3.25 11.55 14.21
N LYS A 45 -4.37 10.84 14.30
CA LYS A 45 -4.80 10.14 15.52
C LYS A 45 -4.47 8.65 15.50
N ALA A 46 -4.37 8.05 14.31
CA ALA A 46 -4.01 6.65 14.17
C ALA A 46 -2.61 6.38 14.72
N GLU A 47 -2.43 5.24 15.37
CA GLU A 47 -1.14 4.79 15.89
C GLU A 47 -0.24 4.27 14.76
N VAL A 48 -0.84 3.60 13.78
CA VAL A 48 -0.19 3.07 12.58
C VAL A 48 -0.61 3.90 11.37
N ILE A 49 0.35 4.26 10.54
CA ILE A 49 0.10 4.87 9.23
C ILE A 49 0.69 4.01 8.13
N GLU A 50 0.00 3.95 7.00
CA GLU A 50 0.53 3.36 5.79
C GLU A 50 0.92 4.42 4.77
N VAL A 51 2.15 4.32 4.26
CA VAL A 51 2.75 5.23 3.30
C VAL A 51 3.41 4.44 2.17
N ASP A 52 3.75 5.10 1.07
CA ASP A 52 4.50 4.45 0.00
C ASP A 52 5.93 4.06 0.45
N TYR A 53 6.46 2.91 0.00
CA TYR A 53 7.82 2.47 0.35
C TYR A 53 8.92 3.46 -0.04
N GLN A 54 8.67 4.31 -1.04
CA GLN A 54 9.61 5.36 -1.49
C GLN A 54 9.51 6.65 -0.65
N THR A 55 8.69 6.66 0.41
CA THR A 55 8.66 7.76 1.38
C THR A 55 10.05 7.92 2.01
N SER A 56 10.58 9.14 2.01
CA SER A 56 11.96 9.40 2.43
C SER A 56 12.20 9.07 3.90
N ALA A 57 13.43 8.67 4.22
CA ALA A 57 13.87 8.37 5.59
C ALA A 57 13.59 9.52 6.57
N ASP A 58 13.79 10.78 6.14
CA ASP A 58 13.53 11.95 6.98
C ASP A 58 12.04 12.09 7.35
N LYS A 59 11.13 11.80 6.40
CA LYS A 59 9.68 11.82 6.68
C LYS A 59 9.30 10.69 7.62
N ILE A 60 9.80 9.49 7.41
CA ILE A 60 9.52 8.35 8.30
C ILE A 60 10.06 8.61 9.70
N SER A 61 11.28 9.16 9.82
CA SER A 61 11.86 9.57 11.11
C SER A 61 11.00 10.66 11.80
N LEU A 62 10.49 11.62 11.04
CA LEU A 62 9.53 12.60 11.56
C LEU A 62 8.27 11.89 12.08
N TYR A 63 7.70 10.93 11.35
CA TYR A 63 6.52 10.21 11.80
C TYR A 63 6.76 9.41 13.09
N HIS A 64 7.91 8.75 13.19
CA HIS A 64 8.35 8.08 14.41
C HIS A 64 8.48 9.03 15.59
N SER A 65 8.95 10.27 15.38
CA SER A 65 9.06 11.28 16.43
C SER A 65 7.69 11.69 17.02
N TYR A 66 6.61 11.52 16.27
CA TYR A 66 5.23 11.67 16.71
C TYR A 66 4.61 10.36 17.23
N GLY A 67 5.44 9.33 17.45
CA GLY A 67 5.03 8.04 18.00
C GLY A 67 4.30 7.14 17.01
N LYS A 68 4.33 7.45 15.70
CA LYS A 68 3.68 6.62 14.68
C LYS A 68 4.49 5.36 14.41
N LYS A 69 3.78 4.30 14.02
CA LYS A 69 4.33 3.13 13.36
C LYS A 69 4.05 3.19 11.87
N VAL A 70 5.03 2.86 11.06
CA VAL A 70 4.99 3.10 9.61
C VAL A 70 5.00 1.77 8.86
N VAL A 71 3.88 1.47 8.21
CA VAL A 71 3.74 0.39 7.23
C VAL A 71 4.06 0.97 5.85
N CYS A 72 4.94 0.30 5.11
CA CYS A 72 5.34 0.74 3.78
C CYS A 72 4.73 -0.14 2.70
N TYR A 73 3.95 0.50 1.84
CA TYR A 73 3.24 -0.09 0.73
C TYR A 73 4.13 -0.29 -0.49
N PHE A 74 4.02 -1.45 -1.13
CA PHE A 74 4.25 -1.59 -2.56
C PHE A 74 3.40 -2.74 -3.13
N SER A 75 3.11 -2.71 -4.42
CA SER A 75 2.43 -3.85 -5.05
C SER A 75 3.38 -5.00 -5.37
N GLY A 76 2.97 -6.23 -5.01
CA GLY A 76 3.66 -7.47 -5.37
C GLY A 76 3.00 -8.22 -6.54
N GLY A 77 1.70 -8.02 -6.76
CA GLY A 77 0.93 -8.63 -7.86
C GLY A 77 0.85 -7.79 -9.14
N THR A 78 1.23 -6.51 -9.07
CA THR A 78 1.20 -5.57 -10.18
C THR A 78 2.44 -4.68 -10.20
N ILE A 79 2.62 -3.95 -11.30
CA ILE A 79 3.63 -2.90 -11.43
C ILE A 79 2.99 -1.62 -11.95
N GLU A 80 3.21 -0.51 -11.25
CA GLU A 80 2.72 0.79 -11.68
C GLU A 80 3.75 1.51 -12.56
N LYS A 81 3.31 2.11 -13.68
CA LYS A 81 4.20 2.71 -14.69
C LYS A 81 5.00 3.91 -14.20
N TRP A 82 4.55 4.56 -13.12
CA TRP A 82 5.24 5.70 -12.50
C TRP A 82 6.36 5.27 -11.55
N ARG A 83 6.53 3.98 -11.26
CA ARG A 83 7.61 3.50 -10.40
C ARG A 83 8.97 3.73 -11.02
N SER A 84 9.92 4.19 -10.21
CA SER A 84 11.30 4.46 -10.66
C SER A 84 12.01 3.20 -11.19
N ASP A 85 11.60 2.03 -10.72
CA ASP A 85 12.12 0.72 -11.11
C ASP A 85 11.31 0.02 -12.20
N TYR A 86 10.27 0.65 -12.78
CA TYR A 86 9.42 0.07 -13.81
C TYR A 86 10.22 -0.55 -14.96
N ASN A 87 11.24 0.16 -15.46
CA ASN A 87 12.07 -0.31 -16.57
C ASN A 87 12.84 -1.60 -16.24
N LYS A 88 13.14 -1.86 -14.98
CA LYS A 88 13.77 -3.12 -14.55
C LYS A 88 12.77 -4.28 -14.59
N TYR A 89 11.52 -4.05 -14.20
CA TYR A 89 10.43 -5.02 -14.36
C TYR A 89 10.16 -5.28 -15.86
N ALA A 90 10.10 -4.24 -16.67
CA ALA A 90 9.86 -4.34 -18.11
C ALA A 90 10.96 -5.08 -18.88
N ALA A 91 12.19 -5.09 -18.34
CA ALA A 91 13.31 -5.82 -18.91
C ALA A 91 13.23 -7.34 -18.68
N ILE A 92 12.35 -7.83 -17.79
CA ILE A 92 12.19 -9.26 -17.51
C ILE A 92 11.15 -9.86 -18.47
N PRO A 93 11.55 -10.75 -19.40
CA PRO A 93 10.64 -11.29 -20.40
C PRO A 93 9.48 -12.06 -19.76
N GLY A 94 8.25 -11.73 -20.17
CA GLY A 94 7.05 -12.42 -19.72
C GLY A 94 6.57 -12.06 -18.32
N LEU A 95 7.27 -11.18 -17.60
CA LEU A 95 6.88 -10.75 -16.26
C LEU A 95 5.66 -9.83 -16.27
N ILE A 96 5.72 -8.74 -17.06
CA ILE A 96 4.60 -7.80 -17.20
C ILE A 96 3.57 -8.38 -18.19
N LYS A 97 2.31 -8.41 -17.77
CA LYS A 97 1.20 -8.99 -18.53
C LYS A 97 0.25 -7.90 -18.99
N ASN A 98 -1.06 -8.16 -18.96
CA ASN A 98 -2.05 -7.15 -19.35
C ASN A 98 -2.22 -6.07 -18.28
N GLU A 99 -2.73 -4.92 -18.70
CA GLU A 99 -3.11 -3.82 -17.81
C GLU A 99 -4.18 -4.28 -16.81
N TYR A 100 -4.08 -3.77 -15.58
CA TYR A 100 -5.07 -3.95 -14.54
C TYR A 100 -6.23 -2.99 -14.80
N GLY A 101 -7.37 -3.52 -15.23
CA GLY A 101 -8.49 -2.71 -15.73
C GLY A 101 -9.07 -1.68 -14.75
N ASN A 102 -8.90 -1.88 -13.43
CA ASN A 102 -9.39 -0.94 -12.43
C ASN A 102 -8.43 0.25 -12.21
N TRP A 103 -7.16 0.11 -12.58
CA TRP A 103 -6.10 1.09 -12.33
C TRP A 103 -5.27 1.34 -13.59
N PRO A 104 -5.64 2.37 -14.39
CA PRO A 104 -4.92 2.70 -15.61
C PRO A 104 -3.44 2.99 -15.37
N GLY A 105 -2.57 2.43 -16.20
CA GLY A 105 -1.11 2.55 -16.05
C GLY A 105 -0.50 1.57 -15.05
N GLU A 106 -1.29 0.64 -14.51
CA GLU A 106 -0.85 -0.46 -13.66
C GLU A 106 -1.02 -1.78 -14.40
N TYR A 107 -0.06 -2.70 -14.28
CA TYR A 107 -0.04 -3.95 -15.04
C TYR A 107 0.12 -5.15 -14.14
N TRP A 108 -0.61 -6.23 -14.42
CA TRP A 108 -0.44 -7.49 -13.71
C TRP A 108 0.95 -8.08 -13.92
N LEU A 109 1.48 -8.70 -12.87
CA LEU A 109 2.74 -9.42 -12.88
C LEU A 109 2.51 -10.93 -12.79
N ASP A 110 3.24 -11.71 -13.59
CA ASP A 110 3.41 -13.14 -13.30
C ASP A 110 4.59 -13.32 -12.33
N PHE A 111 4.31 -13.28 -11.02
CA PHE A 111 5.34 -13.36 -9.97
C PHE A 111 6.09 -14.71 -9.91
N ARG A 112 5.69 -15.69 -10.73
CA ARG A 112 6.39 -16.98 -10.88
C ARG A 112 7.59 -16.86 -11.83
N VAL A 113 7.65 -15.81 -12.65
CA VAL A 113 8.75 -15.56 -13.58
C VAL A 113 10.03 -15.24 -12.79
N SER A 114 11.12 -15.91 -13.15
CA SER A 114 12.44 -15.66 -12.55
C SER A 114 12.89 -14.21 -12.77
N GLY A 115 13.51 -13.61 -11.75
CA GLY A 115 14.05 -12.24 -11.79
C GLY A 115 13.21 -11.22 -11.01
N ILE A 116 11.91 -11.43 -10.82
CA ILE A 116 11.07 -10.53 -10.00
C ILE A 116 11.54 -10.49 -8.55
N ARG A 117 12.00 -11.62 -8.01
CA ARG A 117 12.40 -11.75 -6.60
C ARG A 117 13.47 -10.75 -6.20
N ASP A 118 14.47 -10.50 -7.05
CA ASP A 118 15.54 -9.54 -6.76
C ASP A 118 15.02 -8.10 -6.73
N LEU A 119 14.03 -7.78 -7.57
CA LEU A 119 13.39 -6.46 -7.57
C LEU A 119 12.51 -6.26 -6.33
N VAL A 120 11.76 -7.28 -5.93
CA VAL A 120 10.99 -7.24 -4.67
C VAL A 120 11.92 -7.11 -3.46
N LEU A 121 13.03 -7.87 -3.42
CA LEU A 121 14.04 -7.73 -2.36
C LEU A 121 14.69 -6.33 -2.34
N ALA A 122 14.85 -5.69 -3.51
CA ALA A 122 15.34 -4.32 -3.59
C ALA A 122 14.34 -3.33 -2.96
N ARG A 123 13.03 -3.47 -3.24
CA ARG A 123 11.98 -2.66 -2.61
C ARG A 123 11.91 -2.85 -1.09
N MET A 124 12.00 -4.11 -0.62
CA MET A 124 12.06 -4.41 0.82
C MET A 124 13.28 -3.77 1.49
N ARG A 125 14.44 -3.80 0.82
CA ARG A 125 15.66 -3.17 1.32
C ARG A 125 15.53 -1.65 1.37
N GLU A 126 14.91 -1.04 0.35
CA GLU A 126 14.64 0.40 0.33
C GLU A 126 13.69 0.80 1.49
N ALA A 127 12.59 0.07 1.67
CA ALA A 127 11.68 0.28 2.81
C ALA A 127 12.41 0.19 4.15
N LYS A 128 13.22 -0.87 4.35
CA LYS A 128 14.06 -0.99 5.55
C LYS A 128 14.99 0.22 5.73
N ASN A 129 15.69 0.62 4.68
CA ASN A 129 16.65 1.72 4.73
C ASN A 129 15.98 3.08 4.99
N ASN A 130 14.74 3.25 4.52
CA ASN A 130 13.92 4.43 4.82
C ASN A 130 13.34 4.40 6.24
N GLY A 131 13.44 3.27 6.95
CA GLY A 131 13.04 3.15 8.36
C GLY A 131 11.62 2.64 8.57
N CYS A 132 11.00 1.99 7.59
CA CYS A 132 9.68 1.38 7.77
C CYS A 132 9.70 0.35 8.92
N ASP A 133 8.61 0.25 9.68
CA ASP A 133 8.44 -0.78 10.72
C ASP A 133 7.91 -2.10 10.13
N ALA A 134 7.12 -1.99 9.04
CA ALA A 134 6.49 -3.13 8.40
C ALA A 134 6.21 -2.89 6.91
N LEU A 135 5.75 -3.94 6.23
CA LEU A 135 5.37 -3.91 4.82
C LEU A 135 3.89 -4.24 4.62
N ASP A 136 3.24 -3.54 3.68
CA ASP A 136 2.05 -4.00 2.97
C ASP A 136 2.47 -4.37 1.54
N VAL A 137 2.25 -5.62 1.14
CA VAL A 137 2.54 -6.09 -0.22
C VAL A 137 1.21 -6.39 -0.91
N ASP A 138 0.81 -5.49 -1.80
CA ASP A 138 -0.55 -5.46 -2.34
C ASP A 138 -0.74 -6.35 -3.58
N ASN A 139 -2.01 -6.49 -3.98
CA ASN A 139 -2.46 -7.20 -5.18
C ASN A 139 -2.12 -8.70 -5.19
N LEU A 140 -1.97 -9.33 -4.02
CA LEU A 140 -1.78 -10.78 -3.90
C LEU A 140 -3.06 -11.57 -4.22
N ASP A 141 -4.21 -10.91 -4.29
CA ASP A 141 -5.50 -11.47 -4.73
C ASP A 141 -5.59 -11.68 -6.25
N VAL A 142 -4.51 -11.44 -7.00
CA VAL A 142 -4.39 -11.61 -8.45
C VAL A 142 -4.96 -12.95 -8.95
N TYR A 143 -4.81 -14.06 -8.21
CA TYR A 143 -5.37 -15.36 -8.58
C TYR A 143 -6.92 -15.36 -8.72
N ASN A 144 -7.60 -14.41 -8.09
CA ASN A 144 -9.05 -14.25 -8.17
C ASN A 144 -9.52 -13.34 -9.30
N SER A 145 -8.64 -12.55 -9.91
CA SER A 145 -8.99 -11.62 -11.00
C SER A 145 -9.50 -12.37 -12.25
N ARG A 146 -10.51 -11.78 -12.91
CA ARG A 146 -11.08 -12.31 -14.16
C ARG A 146 -10.05 -12.27 -15.30
N GLU A 147 -9.27 -11.20 -15.36
CA GLU A 147 -8.22 -10.98 -16.34
C GLU A 147 -7.17 -12.09 -16.25
N ILE A 148 -6.72 -12.42 -15.04
CA ILE A 148 -5.74 -13.47 -14.78
C ILE A 148 -6.27 -14.85 -15.11
N LYS A 149 -7.54 -15.12 -14.76
CA LYS A 149 -8.23 -16.37 -15.11
C LYS A 149 -8.33 -16.60 -16.63
N SER A 150 -8.14 -15.57 -17.45
CA SER A 150 -8.13 -15.68 -18.90
C SER A 150 -6.75 -15.96 -19.50
N TRP A 151 -5.68 -15.94 -18.70
CA TRP A 151 -4.34 -16.29 -19.16
C TRP A 151 -4.28 -17.76 -19.57
N SER A 152 -3.35 -18.09 -20.47
CA SER A 152 -3.09 -19.48 -20.86
C SER A 152 -2.62 -20.35 -19.68
N ASN A 153 -1.91 -19.74 -18.72
CA ASN A 153 -1.50 -20.35 -17.46
C ASN A 153 -1.82 -19.38 -16.30
N PRO A 154 -3.06 -19.35 -15.79
CA PRO A 154 -3.46 -18.46 -14.71
C PRO A 154 -2.64 -18.69 -13.44
N ILE A 155 -2.45 -17.62 -12.65
CA ILE A 155 -1.91 -17.73 -11.30
C ILE A 155 -2.97 -18.39 -10.41
N THR A 156 -2.56 -19.35 -9.59
CA THR A 156 -3.44 -20.08 -8.68
C THR A 156 -3.35 -19.56 -7.24
N ALA A 157 -4.29 -19.98 -6.39
CA ALA A 157 -4.21 -19.76 -4.95
C ALA A 157 -2.93 -20.36 -4.35
N ALA A 158 -2.53 -21.56 -4.79
CA ALA A 158 -1.32 -22.23 -4.31
C ALA A 158 -0.03 -21.47 -4.71
N ASP A 159 0.01 -20.91 -5.92
CA ASP A 159 1.09 -20.02 -6.35
C ASP A 159 1.18 -18.80 -5.43
N THR A 160 0.02 -18.21 -5.11
CA THR A 160 -0.10 -17.05 -4.22
C THR A 160 0.37 -17.39 -2.81
N VAL A 161 -0.05 -18.52 -2.24
CA VAL A 161 0.41 -18.98 -0.91
C VAL A 161 1.93 -19.15 -0.88
N THR A 162 2.50 -19.75 -1.94
CA THR A 162 3.96 -19.92 -2.04
C THR A 162 4.69 -18.58 -2.08
N PHE A 163 4.18 -17.63 -2.87
CA PHE A 163 4.78 -16.30 -2.96
C PHE A 163 4.60 -15.49 -1.67
N ALA A 164 3.42 -15.53 -1.06
CA ALA A 164 3.10 -14.87 0.21
C ALA A 164 3.99 -15.35 1.37
N ARG A 165 4.20 -16.67 1.51
CA ARG A 165 5.15 -17.22 2.50
C ARG A 165 6.58 -16.78 2.25
N TRP A 166 6.99 -16.73 0.98
CA TRP A 166 8.32 -16.22 0.62
C TRP A 166 8.46 -14.73 0.96
N LEU A 167 7.43 -13.91 0.70
CA LEU A 167 7.42 -12.49 1.05
C LEU A 167 7.61 -12.27 2.55
N SER A 168 6.88 -13.03 3.39
CA SER A 168 6.99 -12.87 4.83
C SER A 168 8.34 -13.32 5.38
N GLU A 169 8.86 -14.46 4.93
CA GLU A 169 10.19 -14.93 5.28
C GLU A 169 11.25 -13.85 4.97
N LYS A 170 11.15 -13.20 3.81
CA LYS A 170 12.09 -12.15 3.43
C LYS A 170 11.88 -10.85 4.20
N ALA A 171 10.66 -10.41 4.45
CA ALA A 171 10.38 -9.28 5.33
C ALA A 171 11.02 -9.48 6.72
N HIS A 172 10.79 -10.64 7.33
CA HIS A 172 11.39 -11.00 8.63
C HIS A 172 12.92 -11.06 8.58
N SER A 173 13.51 -11.56 7.49
CA SER A 173 14.98 -11.54 7.30
C SER A 173 15.57 -10.12 7.24
N PHE A 174 14.76 -9.13 6.84
CA PHE A 174 15.10 -7.72 6.89
C PHE A 174 14.82 -7.09 8.26
N GLY A 175 14.18 -7.80 9.20
CA GLY A 175 13.73 -7.26 10.48
C GLY A 175 12.49 -6.38 10.36
N LEU A 176 11.71 -6.55 9.29
CA LEU A 176 10.44 -5.88 9.05
C LEU A 176 9.29 -6.83 9.39
N LEU A 177 8.23 -6.31 10.00
CA LEU A 177 6.96 -7.03 10.08
C LEU A 177 6.24 -6.99 8.71
N ILE A 178 5.21 -7.81 8.53
CA ILE A 178 4.43 -7.82 7.29
C ILE A 178 2.93 -8.05 7.55
N GLY A 179 2.11 -7.29 6.83
CA GLY A 179 0.65 -7.39 6.82
C GLY A 179 0.13 -8.27 5.69
N LEU A 180 -0.86 -9.13 5.97
CA LEU A 180 -1.58 -9.87 4.94
C LEU A 180 -2.69 -9.01 4.35
N LYS A 181 -2.58 -8.64 3.08
CA LYS A 181 -3.53 -7.76 2.39
C LYS A 181 -4.66 -8.52 1.71
N ASN A 182 -5.90 -8.22 2.10
CA ASN A 182 -7.17 -8.63 1.47
C ASN A 182 -7.49 -10.13 1.46
N ILE A 183 -6.59 -11.02 1.01
CA ILE A 183 -6.79 -12.46 0.70
C ILE A 183 -7.24 -13.34 1.89
N ALA A 184 -8.35 -12.99 2.53
CA ALA A 184 -8.89 -13.59 3.75
C ALA A 184 -9.17 -15.09 3.60
N GLY A 185 -9.54 -15.53 2.40
CA GLY A 185 -9.73 -16.94 2.08
C GLY A 185 -8.46 -17.80 2.19
N LEU A 186 -7.28 -17.18 2.21
CA LEU A 186 -5.98 -17.86 2.37
C LEU A 186 -5.42 -17.76 3.79
N LEU A 187 -6.16 -17.14 4.73
CA LEU A 187 -5.77 -17.09 6.14
C LEU A 187 -5.43 -18.47 6.75
N PRO A 188 -6.17 -19.57 6.48
CA PRO A 188 -5.81 -20.88 7.04
C PRO A 188 -4.41 -21.36 6.65
N GLU A 189 -3.86 -20.88 5.53
CA GLU A 189 -2.53 -21.26 5.05
C GLU A 189 -1.44 -20.25 5.38
N LEU A 190 -1.81 -19.02 5.73
CA LEU A 190 -0.91 -17.87 5.84
C LEU A 190 -0.89 -17.21 7.23
N SER A 191 -1.86 -17.51 8.12
CA SER A 191 -2.00 -16.82 9.41
C SER A 191 -0.72 -16.85 10.24
N ASP A 192 0.00 -17.97 10.27
CA ASP A 192 1.23 -18.12 11.08
C ASP A 192 2.43 -17.36 10.53
N TYR A 193 2.37 -16.95 9.27
CA TYR A 193 3.48 -16.30 8.55
C TYR A 193 3.44 -14.78 8.60
N TYR A 194 2.31 -14.19 8.98
CA TYR A 194 2.07 -12.74 8.95
C TYR A 194 1.85 -12.18 10.36
N ASP A 195 2.24 -10.92 10.56
CA ASP A 195 2.25 -10.28 11.89
C ASP A 195 0.92 -9.55 12.20
N PHE A 196 0.27 -9.06 11.15
CA PHE A 196 -1.04 -8.44 11.16
C PHE A 196 -1.73 -8.65 9.80
N ALA A 197 -2.96 -8.15 9.64
CA ALA A 197 -3.63 -8.12 8.34
C ALA A 197 -4.17 -6.74 8.02
N ILE A 198 -4.28 -6.43 6.74
CA ILE A 198 -4.95 -5.26 6.21
C ILE A 198 -6.07 -5.75 5.31
N ASN A 199 -7.29 -5.28 5.50
CA ASN A 199 -8.39 -5.59 4.61
C ASN A 199 -9.14 -4.34 4.19
N GLU A 200 -9.35 -4.22 2.90
CA GLU A 200 -10.18 -3.20 2.31
C GLU A 200 -11.57 -3.76 2.05
N SER A 201 -12.56 -3.10 2.64
CA SER A 201 -13.98 -3.28 2.33
C SER A 201 -14.57 -4.66 2.65
N CYS A 202 -14.06 -5.41 3.63
CA CYS A 202 -14.70 -6.68 4.05
C CYS A 202 -16.19 -6.52 4.38
N VAL A 203 -16.60 -5.34 4.86
CA VAL A 203 -18.00 -5.04 5.19
C VAL A 203 -18.91 -5.08 3.96
N ASN A 204 -18.36 -5.01 2.75
CA ASN A 204 -19.13 -5.09 1.50
C ASN A 204 -19.46 -6.53 1.11
N TYR A 205 -18.84 -7.52 1.75
CA TYR A 205 -18.95 -8.92 1.37
C TYR A 205 -19.50 -9.74 2.54
N VAL A 206 -20.38 -10.69 2.21
CA VAL A 206 -21.05 -11.50 3.23
C VAL A 206 -20.00 -12.28 4.01
N ASN A 207 -19.88 -11.95 5.31
CA ASN A 207 -19.01 -12.63 6.28
C ASN A 207 -17.50 -12.56 5.98
N GLU A 208 -17.02 -11.66 5.12
CA GLU A 208 -15.58 -11.54 4.89
C GLU A 208 -14.84 -11.02 6.13
N CYS A 209 -15.41 -10.06 6.86
CA CYS A 209 -14.82 -9.57 8.11
C CYS A 209 -14.71 -10.71 9.15
N GLY A 210 -15.66 -11.64 9.14
CA GLY A 210 -15.70 -12.80 10.02
C GLY A 210 -14.55 -13.80 9.78
N LEU A 211 -13.96 -13.84 8.59
CA LEU A 211 -12.84 -14.74 8.27
C LEU A 211 -11.59 -14.43 9.10
N TYR A 212 -11.46 -13.20 9.59
CA TYR A 212 -10.33 -12.75 10.40
C TYR A 212 -10.44 -13.13 11.88
N ARG A 213 -11.55 -13.73 12.35
CA ARG A 213 -11.79 -13.99 13.78
C ARG A 213 -10.67 -14.78 14.44
N ASP A 214 -10.19 -15.86 13.83
CA ASP A 214 -9.16 -16.70 14.45
C ASP A 214 -7.78 -16.04 14.36
N PHE A 215 -7.51 -15.26 13.31
CA PHE A 215 -6.33 -14.43 13.20
C PHE A 215 -6.28 -13.39 14.35
N ILE A 216 -7.40 -12.74 14.65
CA ILE A 216 -7.52 -11.78 15.75
C ILE A 216 -7.37 -12.45 17.11
N LYS A 217 -8.01 -13.62 17.32
CA LYS A 217 -7.88 -14.40 18.56
C LYS A 217 -6.44 -14.84 18.83
N SER A 218 -5.62 -14.98 17.80
CA SER A 218 -4.18 -15.26 17.94
C SER A 218 -3.37 -14.05 18.43
N GLY A 219 -4.02 -12.92 18.73
CA GLY A 219 -3.40 -11.72 19.26
C GLY A 219 -2.87 -10.78 18.18
N LYS A 220 -3.27 -10.96 16.91
CA LYS A 220 -2.80 -10.18 15.77
C LYS A 220 -3.83 -9.14 15.33
N ALA A 221 -3.37 -7.92 15.04
CA ALA A 221 -4.19 -6.82 14.59
C ALA A 221 -4.75 -7.10 13.19
N VAL A 222 -5.96 -6.61 12.95
CA VAL A 222 -6.53 -6.51 11.60
C VAL A 222 -6.97 -5.08 11.39
N PHE A 223 -6.30 -4.42 10.46
CA PHE A 223 -6.59 -3.06 10.04
C PHE A 223 -7.62 -3.10 8.91
N GLY A 224 -8.78 -2.52 9.16
CA GLY A 224 -9.86 -2.43 8.18
C GLY A 224 -9.86 -1.05 7.52
N LEU A 225 -10.22 -1.01 6.24
CA LEU A 225 -10.46 0.24 5.52
C LEU A 225 -11.76 0.14 4.71
N THR A 226 -12.70 1.05 4.96
CA THR A 226 -13.99 1.11 4.25
C THR A 226 -14.20 2.45 3.59
N TYR A 227 -14.83 2.41 2.41
CA TYR A 227 -15.05 3.57 1.57
C TYR A 227 -16.54 3.88 1.31
N GLY A 228 -16.83 5.14 0.99
CA GLY A 228 -18.09 5.56 0.36
C GLY A 228 -18.94 6.47 1.24
N ASN A 229 -20.26 6.29 1.19
CA ASN A 229 -21.19 7.07 2.00
C ASN A 229 -21.29 6.50 3.42
N PHE A 230 -21.05 7.32 4.45
CA PHE A 230 -21.02 6.85 5.83
C PHE A 230 -22.37 6.36 6.33
N GLU A 231 -23.46 7.07 6.02
CA GLU A 231 -24.81 6.71 6.47
C GLU A 231 -25.25 5.36 5.90
N GLU A 232 -24.92 5.09 4.64
CA GLU A 232 -25.17 3.79 4.00
C GLU A 232 -24.31 2.66 4.60
N LYS A 233 -23.06 2.96 4.95
CA LYS A 233 -22.13 1.97 5.51
C LYS A 233 -22.36 1.70 6.99
N LEU A 234 -22.86 2.67 7.74
CA LEU A 234 -23.01 2.57 9.19
C LEU A 234 -23.75 1.31 9.67
N PRO A 235 -24.98 0.98 9.20
CA PRO A 235 -25.67 -0.23 9.66
C PRO A 235 -24.92 -1.52 9.30
N ILE A 236 -24.19 -1.52 8.18
CA ILE A 236 -23.39 -2.66 7.74
C ILE A 236 -22.16 -2.82 8.63
N MET A 237 -21.43 -1.73 8.91
CA MET A 237 -20.29 -1.74 9.83
C MET A 237 -20.71 -2.16 11.24
N CYS A 238 -21.83 -1.65 11.76
CA CYS A 238 -22.36 -2.05 13.07
C CYS A 238 -22.68 -3.55 13.14
N LYS A 239 -23.17 -4.14 12.05
CA LYS A 239 -23.47 -5.57 11.99
C LYS A 239 -22.19 -6.41 11.82
N GLU A 240 -21.38 -6.09 10.83
CA GLU A 240 -20.26 -6.93 10.40
C GLU A 240 -19.03 -6.81 11.31
N LEU A 241 -18.88 -5.73 12.09
CA LEU A 241 -17.73 -5.52 12.98
C LEU A 241 -18.00 -5.87 14.45
N ASN A 242 -19.27 -6.05 14.85
CA ASN A 242 -19.62 -6.30 16.25
C ASN A 242 -18.99 -7.60 16.77
N GLY A 243 -18.17 -7.48 17.81
CA GLY A 243 -17.45 -8.56 18.45
C GLY A 243 -16.38 -9.22 17.57
N ILE A 244 -15.89 -8.54 16.53
CA ILE A 244 -14.86 -9.09 15.62
C ILE A 244 -13.46 -8.74 16.08
N GLY A 245 -13.18 -7.46 16.36
CA GLY A 245 -11.82 -6.99 16.67
C GLY A 245 -11.04 -6.31 15.55
N ILE A 246 -11.68 -5.97 14.43
CA ILE A 246 -11.06 -5.18 13.35
C ILE A 246 -11.03 -3.71 13.73
N SER A 247 -9.86 -3.08 13.63
CA SER A 247 -9.71 -1.63 13.74
C SER A 247 -10.05 -0.98 12.40
N MET A 248 -11.27 -0.46 12.27
CA MET A 248 -11.78 0.06 10.99
C MET A 248 -11.50 1.56 10.83
N SER A 249 -10.87 1.92 9.72
CA SER A 249 -10.80 3.28 9.20
C SER A 249 -11.87 3.50 8.13
N PHE A 250 -12.51 4.66 8.17
CA PHE A 250 -13.50 5.06 7.18
C PHE A 250 -12.98 6.23 6.34
N LYS A 251 -13.18 6.15 5.02
CA LYS A 251 -12.87 7.21 4.05
C LYS A 251 -14.04 7.44 3.12
N GLU A 252 -14.30 8.69 2.73
CA GLU A 252 -15.38 8.98 1.77
C GLU A 252 -15.02 8.54 0.34
N THR A 253 -13.73 8.57 0.00
CA THR A 253 -13.21 8.24 -1.34
C THR A 253 -12.05 7.27 -1.25
N GLN A 254 -11.72 6.63 -2.37
CA GLN A 254 -10.54 5.75 -2.52
C GLN A 254 -9.24 6.52 -2.80
N ASN A 255 -9.19 7.82 -2.51
CA ASN A 255 -8.01 8.65 -2.80
C ASN A 255 -6.86 8.46 -1.80
N LEU A 256 -7.02 7.59 -0.78
CA LEU A 256 -5.96 7.22 0.17
C LEU A 256 -5.20 8.43 0.77
N VAL A 257 -5.94 9.49 1.08
CA VAL A 257 -5.42 10.70 1.75
C VAL A 257 -5.70 10.64 3.25
N GLN A 258 -5.10 11.54 4.04
CA GLN A 258 -5.28 11.62 5.50
C GLN A 258 -6.74 11.71 5.93
N ALA A 259 -7.56 12.42 5.15
CA ALA A 259 -8.97 12.62 5.43
C ALA A 259 -9.72 11.28 5.62
N GLY A 260 -10.60 11.26 6.63
CA GLY A 260 -11.30 10.09 7.11
C GLY A 260 -11.41 10.11 8.63
N PHE A 261 -11.85 9.00 9.21
CA PHE A 261 -11.87 8.85 10.66
C PHE A 261 -11.77 7.38 11.08
N LEU A 262 -11.32 7.19 12.32
CA LEU A 262 -11.32 5.90 13.01
C LEU A 262 -12.75 5.60 13.47
N PHE A 263 -13.30 4.47 13.05
CA PHE A 263 -14.64 4.04 13.42
C PHE A 263 -14.69 3.66 14.90
N ASP A 264 -15.65 4.23 15.62
CA ASP A 264 -15.91 3.97 17.04
C ASP A 264 -17.29 3.31 17.17
N GLY A 265 -17.29 1.98 17.32
CA GLY A 265 -18.53 1.22 17.32
C GLY A 265 -19.42 1.51 18.53
N GLU A 266 -18.86 1.81 19.70
CA GLU A 266 -19.66 2.20 20.87
C GLU A 266 -20.37 3.53 20.62
N LYS A 267 -19.66 4.50 20.05
CA LYS A 267 -20.21 5.81 19.69
C LYS A 267 -21.29 5.71 18.61
N TYR A 268 -21.06 4.93 17.56
CA TYR A 268 -21.93 4.94 16.38
C TYR A 268 -23.01 3.85 16.37
N CYS A 269 -22.78 2.72 17.03
CA CYS A 269 -23.70 1.57 17.07
C CYS A 269 -24.39 1.39 18.44
N GLY A 270 -23.98 2.16 19.45
CA GLY A 270 -24.54 2.14 20.80
C GLY A 270 -23.80 1.21 21.76
N SER A 271 -24.20 1.25 23.03
CA SER A 271 -23.51 0.62 24.16
C SER A 271 -23.44 -0.92 24.11
N ASN A 272 -24.24 -1.56 23.25
CA ASN A 272 -24.23 -3.01 23.08
C ASN A 272 -23.20 -3.48 22.05
N PHE A 273 -22.52 -2.55 21.36
CA PHE A 273 -21.45 -2.89 20.43
C PHE A 273 -20.22 -3.35 21.21
N SER A 274 -19.69 -4.52 20.87
CA SER A 274 -18.42 -5.02 21.37
C SER A 274 -17.34 -4.77 20.33
N ASN A 275 -16.25 -4.13 20.73
CA ASN A 275 -15.09 -3.95 19.86
C ASN A 275 -14.36 -5.28 19.54
N GLY A 276 -14.65 -6.37 20.26
CA GLY A 276 -14.04 -7.68 20.01
C GLY A 276 -12.62 -7.85 20.58
N TYR A 277 -12.12 -6.87 21.33
CA TYR A 277 -10.90 -6.94 22.13
C TYR A 277 -11.07 -6.13 23.42
N VAL A 278 -10.29 -6.46 24.45
CA VAL A 278 -10.23 -5.66 25.67
C VAL A 278 -9.16 -4.60 25.47
N ARG A 279 -9.56 -3.34 25.33
CA ARG A 279 -8.59 -2.24 25.32
C ARG A 279 -8.01 -2.12 26.73
N SER A 280 -6.73 -2.41 26.91
CA SER A 280 -6.05 -2.05 28.15
C SER A 280 -6.15 -0.54 28.28
N SER A 281 -6.86 -0.06 29.29
CA SER A 281 -7.16 1.35 29.55
C SER A 281 -5.89 2.09 30.00
N SER A 282 -4.89 2.17 29.14
CA SER A 282 -3.76 3.06 29.33
C SER A 282 -4.16 4.44 28.84
N SER A 283 -4.77 5.21 29.74
CA SER A 283 -4.85 6.66 29.63
C SER A 283 -3.44 7.24 29.64
N VAL A 284 -2.76 7.21 28.49
CA VAL A 284 -1.53 7.99 28.30
C VAL A 284 -1.95 9.44 28.26
N THR A 285 -1.97 10.05 29.44
CA THR A 285 -2.06 11.50 29.60
C THR A 285 -0.77 12.06 29.02
N THR A 286 -0.78 12.43 27.75
CA THR A 286 0.30 13.20 27.14
C THR A 286 0.36 14.56 27.82
N LYS A 287 1.23 14.69 28.83
CA LYS A 287 1.61 16.00 29.34
C LYS A 287 2.25 16.78 28.20
N LYS A 288 1.49 17.73 27.66
CA LYS A 288 1.95 18.77 26.74
C LYS A 288 3.22 19.42 27.31
N PRO A 289 4.33 19.53 26.55
CA PRO A 289 5.47 20.33 26.98
C PRO A 289 5.01 21.77 27.15
N THR A 290 5.10 22.30 28.37
CA THR A 290 4.77 23.69 28.64
C THR A 290 5.99 24.52 28.23
N THR A 291 5.89 25.24 27.13
CA THR A 291 6.87 26.23 26.70
C THR A 291 6.83 27.40 27.67
N THR A 292 7.79 27.50 28.59
CA THR A 292 7.92 28.65 29.47
C THR A 292 8.57 29.80 28.70
N THR A 293 7.76 30.73 28.21
CA THR A 293 8.24 31.99 27.63
C THR A 293 8.59 32.96 28.76
N THR A 294 9.89 33.14 29.04
CA THR A 294 10.36 34.10 30.03
C THR A 294 10.22 35.54 29.48
N LYS A 295 9.11 36.21 29.83
CA LYS A 295 8.99 37.67 29.65
C LYS A 295 9.86 38.36 30.70
N LYS A 296 10.90 39.09 30.26
CA LYS A 296 11.61 40.08 31.07
C LYS A 296 10.62 41.18 31.45
N SER A 297 10.32 41.30 32.75
CA SER A 297 9.67 42.47 33.33
C SER A 297 10.73 43.30 34.04
N THR A 298 11.01 44.49 33.52
CA THR A 298 11.73 45.55 34.21
C THR A 298 10.74 46.32 35.07
N THR A 299 10.90 46.27 36.39
CA THR A 299 10.30 47.26 37.29
C THR A 299 11.27 47.55 38.43
N SER A 300 11.55 48.85 38.56
CA SER A 300 12.45 49.52 39.50
C SER A 300 12.06 49.30 40.96
N TYR A 301 13.03 48.97 41.81
CA TYR A 301 12.88 49.00 43.26
C TYR A 301 13.54 50.25 43.84
N TRP A 302 12.71 51.03 44.53
CA TRP A 302 13.14 52.08 45.46
C TRP A 302 13.67 51.43 46.75
N THR A 303 14.73 52.03 47.27
CA THR A 303 15.58 51.60 48.36
C THR A 303 14.90 51.53 49.73
N SER A 304 15.20 50.48 50.49
CA SER A 304 15.25 50.53 51.95
C SER A 304 16.55 49.90 52.44
N LYS A 305 17.37 50.76 53.07
CA LYS A 305 18.62 50.43 53.76
C LYS A 305 18.36 49.42 54.88
N LYS A 306 19.12 48.33 54.90
CA LYS A 306 19.57 47.75 56.17
C LYS A 306 20.98 47.19 56.02
N THR A 307 21.90 47.88 56.66
CA THR A 307 23.31 47.53 56.83
C THR A 307 23.42 46.41 57.85
N THR A 308 24.03 45.28 57.50
CA THR A 308 24.74 44.45 58.48
C THR A 308 25.98 43.82 57.86
N THR A 309 27.04 43.88 58.65
CA THR A 309 28.45 43.84 58.33
C THR A 309 28.99 42.41 58.09
N THR A 310 29.98 42.37 57.21
CA THR A 310 30.92 41.31 56.84
C THR A 310 31.49 40.52 58.02
N THR A 311 31.74 39.21 57.83
CA THR A 311 33.00 38.61 58.31
C THR A 311 33.44 37.49 57.37
N THR A 312 34.49 37.78 56.62
CA THR A 312 35.24 36.84 55.79
C THR A 312 36.25 36.11 56.67
N LYS A 313 36.34 34.78 56.56
CA LYS A 313 37.56 34.05 56.92
C LYS A 313 37.92 33.13 55.75
N LYS A 314 39.10 33.39 55.19
CA LYS A 314 39.71 32.73 54.03
C LYS A 314 40.98 32.04 54.52
N SER A 315 41.22 30.81 54.09
CA SER A 315 42.51 30.11 54.09
C SER A 315 42.28 28.78 53.34
N THR A 316 43.08 28.28 52.39
CA THR A 316 44.31 28.73 51.73
C THR A 316 44.62 27.70 50.61
N THR A 317 45.14 28.17 49.46
CA THR A 317 46.21 27.52 48.64
C THR A 317 45.79 26.29 47.79
N SER A 318 46.16 26.06 46.51
CA SER A 318 47.19 26.60 45.59
C SER A 318 46.90 26.21 44.11
N TYR A 319 47.27 27.13 43.21
CA TYR A 319 47.87 27.06 41.85
C TYR A 319 47.85 25.74 41.04
N TRP A 320 47.68 25.70 39.71
CA TRP A 320 48.54 26.31 38.67
C TRP A 320 47.84 26.30 37.29
N THR A 321 48.13 27.31 36.46
CA THR A 321 47.90 27.33 35.00
C THR A 321 49.24 27.34 34.27
N SER A 322 49.40 26.54 33.22
CA SER A 322 50.47 26.73 32.22
C SER A 322 50.11 26.21 30.83
N LYS A 323 50.59 26.96 29.83
CA LYS A 323 50.32 27.00 28.38
C LYS A 323 50.95 25.86 27.55
N LYS A 324 50.27 25.52 26.43
CA LYS A 324 50.72 25.39 24.99
C LYS A 324 52.06 24.67 24.71
N THR A 325 52.22 23.70 23.78
CA THR A 325 52.32 23.87 22.30
C THR A 325 52.64 22.53 21.57
N THR A 326 51.93 22.25 20.45
CA THR A 326 52.23 21.59 19.13
C THR A 326 53.24 20.42 18.95
N THR A 327 52.83 19.33 18.24
CA THR A 327 53.45 18.86 16.96
C THR A 327 52.63 17.80 16.19
N THR A 328 52.85 17.79 14.87
CA THR A 328 52.07 17.25 13.75
C THR A 328 52.52 15.84 13.29
N LYS A 329 51.64 15.07 12.62
CA LYS A 329 52.03 14.05 11.63
C LYS A 329 51.14 14.10 10.38
N LYS A 330 51.80 14.06 9.21
CA LYS A 330 51.28 14.12 7.84
C LYS A 330 50.81 12.74 7.35
N SER A 331 49.79 12.70 6.50
CA SER A 331 49.64 11.70 5.42
C SER A 331 48.86 12.33 4.26
N THR A 332 49.39 12.14 3.05
CA THR A 332 48.99 12.70 1.75
C THR A 332 48.06 11.77 0.98
N THR A 333 47.03 12.32 0.32
CA THR A 333 46.57 11.87 -1.03
C THR A 333 45.97 13.04 -1.82
N SER A 334 46.23 13.02 -3.12
CA SER A 334 46.20 14.07 -4.15
C SER A 334 44.82 14.45 -4.74
N TYR A 335 44.70 15.72 -5.12
CA TYR A 335 43.63 16.29 -5.94
C TYR A 335 43.97 16.24 -7.45
N TRP A 336 42.98 15.95 -8.29
CA TRP A 336 43.01 16.22 -9.73
C TRP A 336 42.23 17.52 -10.02
N THR A 337 42.90 18.49 -10.63
CA THR A 337 42.31 19.69 -11.25
C THR A 337 42.71 19.72 -12.71
N SER A 338 41.74 19.79 -13.62
CA SER A 338 41.99 20.10 -15.04
C SER A 338 41.54 21.53 -15.34
N LYS A 339 42.50 22.31 -15.86
CA LYS A 339 42.37 23.72 -16.21
C LYS A 339 41.96 23.84 -17.69
N LYS A 340 41.13 24.84 -17.95
CA LYS A 340 40.53 25.22 -19.24
C LYS A 340 41.55 25.97 -20.11
N THR A 341 41.64 25.65 -21.40
CA THR A 341 42.34 26.46 -22.41
C THR A 341 41.35 26.86 -23.50
N THR A 342 41.38 28.14 -23.85
CA THR A 342 40.46 28.84 -24.76
C THR A 342 41.15 29.05 -26.11
N THR A 343 40.42 28.90 -27.21
CA THR A 343 40.79 29.51 -28.51
C THR A 343 39.54 30.12 -29.16
N THR A 344 39.66 31.39 -29.51
CA THR A 344 38.66 32.30 -30.10
C THR A 344 38.55 32.17 -31.62
N THR A 345 37.33 32.28 -32.17
CA THR A 345 37.08 32.99 -33.45
C THR A 345 35.63 33.48 -33.56
N LYS A 346 35.47 34.64 -34.21
CA LYS A 346 34.33 35.57 -34.19
C LYS A 346 33.13 35.16 -35.06
N LYS A 347 31.97 35.70 -34.66
CA LYS A 347 30.66 35.81 -35.32
C LYS A 347 30.72 36.53 -36.69
N PRO A 348 29.74 36.27 -37.58
CA PRO A 348 28.91 37.38 -38.09
C PRO A 348 27.39 37.12 -38.02
N THR A 349 26.62 38.20 -38.11
CA THR A 349 25.19 38.30 -37.79
C THR A 349 24.33 38.38 -39.07
N SER A 350 23.11 37.80 -38.99
CA SER A 350 21.85 38.05 -39.71
C SER A 350 21.76 37.94 -41.24
N ILE A 351 20.76 37.19 -41.73
CA ILE A 351 19.55 37.69 -42.44
C ILE A 351 18.45 36.61 -42.43
N THR A 352 17.22 37.10 -42.36
CA THR A 352 15.89 36.50 -42.23
C THR A 352 15.44 35.64 -43.43
N THR A 353 14.71 34.53 -43.20
CA THR A 353 13.49 34.21 -44.00
C THR A 353 12.58 33.13 -43.39
N LYS A 354 11.30 33.54 -43.21
CA LYS A 354 9.99 32.86 -43.32
C LYS A 354 9.71 31.45 -42.73
N LYS A 355 8.64 31.48 -41.93
CA LYS A 355 7.79 30.37 -41.43
C LYS A 355 7.29 29.43 -42.53
N SER A 356 7.22 28.14 -42.20
CA SER A 356 6.22 27.22 -42.72
C SER A 356 5.76 26.27 -41.61
N THR A 357 4.47 26.37 -41.31
CA THR A 357 3.68 25.56 -40.38
C THR A 357 3.25 24.29 -41.09
N VAL A 358 3.42 23.11 -40.48
CA VAL A 358 2.84 21.86 -40.99
C VAL A 358 1.58 21.55 -40.17
N GLN A 359 0.42 21.73 -40.82
CA GLN A 359 -0.87 21.24 -40.37
C GLN A 359 -1.15 19.87 -41.01
N TRP A 360 -1.67 18.95 -40.21
CA TRP A 360 -2.26 17.71 -40.66
C TRP A 360 -3.71 17.95 -41.08
N THR A 361 -4.04 17.66 -42.33
CA THR A 361 -5.44 17.58 -42.81
C THR A 361 -5.70 16.26 -43.52
N SER A 362 -6.80 15.63 -43.11
CA SER A 362 -7.43 14.45 -43.70
C SER A 362 -7.88 14.66 -45.14
N LYS A 363 -7.65 13.67 -46.02
CA LYS A 363 -8.36 13.53 -47.30
C LYS A 363 -9.15 12.21 -47.34
N LYS A 364 -10.45 12.35 -47.61
CA LYS A 364 -11.38 11.29 -48.05
C LYS A 364 -10.98 10.81 -49.44
N THR A 365 -11.01 9.50 -49.66
CA THR A 365 -11.06 8.91 -51.00
C THR A 365 -12.09 7.78 -51.02
N THR A 366 -13.13 7.99 -51.82
CA THR A 366 -14.20 7.06 -52.17
C THR A 366 -13.68 5.97 -53.11
N SER A 367 -14.02 4.70 -52.85
CA SER A 367 -13.78 3.56 -53.73
C SER A 367 -15.10 3.00 -54.25
N THR A 368 -15.40 3.26 -55.52
CA THR A 368 -16.44 2.62 -56.32
C THR A 368 -15.88 1.34 -56.97
N LYS A 369 -16.57 0.21 -56.79
CA LYS A 369 -16.28 -1.07 -57.47
C LYS A 369 -16.86 -1.06 -58.89
N LYS A 370 -16.05 -1.47 -59.88
CA LYS A 370 -16.50 -1.92 -61.22
C LYS A 370 -16.39 -3.46 -61.31
N PRO A 371 -17.21 -4.15 -62.13
CA PRO A 371 -17.37 -5.59 -62.12
C PRO A 371 -16.47 -6.29 -63.15
N THR A 372 -16.09 -7.52 -62.87
CA THR A 372 -15.56 -8.47 -63.86
C THR A 372 -16.27 -9.81 -63.73
N THR A 373 -16.87 -10.21 -64.84
CA THR A 373 -17.51 -11.47 -65.16
C THR A 373 -16.50 -12.64 -65.13
N ARG A 374 -16.95 -13.82 -64.69
CA ARG A 374 -16.27 -15.08 -65.04
C ARG A 374 -17.28 -16.20 -65.24
N HIS A 375 -17.01 -16.94 -66.31
CA HIS A 375 -17.84 -17.95 -66.94
C HIS A 375 -18.12 -19.17 -66.07
N THR A 376 -19.30 -19.73 -66.31
CA THR A 376 -19.81 -21.03 -65.90
C THR A 376 -19.08 -22.18 -66.58
N THR A 377 -18.71 -23.19 -65.81
CA THR A 377 -18.53 -24.56 -66.31
C THR A 377 -19.16 -25.54 -65.33
N LYS A 378 -20.18 -26.28 -65.79
CA LYS A 378 -20.79 -27.41 -65.08
C LYS A 378 -19.83 -28.60 -65.13
N ARG A 379 -19.63 -29.30 -64.01
CA ARG A 379 -19.28 -30.73 -64.02
C ARG A 379 -19.98 -31.44 -62.86
N ILE A 380 -20.83 -32.38 -63.23
CA ILE A 380 -21.44 -33.41 -62.40
C ILE A 380 -20.36 -34.45 -62.07
N VAL A 381 -20.36 -35.03 -60.85
CA VAL A 381 -20.18 -36.48 -60.57
C VAL A 381 -20.07 -36.74 -59.05
N THR A 382 -21.10 -37.48 -58.60
CA THR A 382 -21.10 -38.66 -57.71
C THR A 382 -20.71 -38.59 -56.22
N THR A 383 -21.74 -38.89 -55.44
CA THR A 383 -21.84 -39.30 -54.04
C THR A 383 -20.79 -40.33 -53.58
N VAL A 384 -20.15 -40.05 -52.44
CA VAL A 384 -19.67 -41.10 -51.52
C VAL A 384 -20.13 -40.76 -50.11
N ARG A 385 -21.02 -41.59 -49.57
CA ARG A 385 -21.43 -41.60 -48.15
C ARG A 385 -20.21 -41.99 -47.31
N LYS A 386 -19.85 -41.16 -46.32
CA LYS A 386 -19.10 -41.62 -45.16
C LYS A 386 -19.86 -41.22 -43.89
N VAL A 387 -20.51 -42.21 -43.30
CA VAL A 387 -21.19 -42.10 -42.01
C VAL A 387 -20.13 -41.97 -40.94
N THR A 388 -20.09 -40.83 -40.24
CA THR A 388 -19.45 -40.73 -38.92
C THR A 388 -20.39 -39.96 -37.99
N SER A 389 -20.90 -40.68 -37.00
CA SER A 389 -21.82 -40.19 -35.98
C SER A 389 -21.07 -39.23 -35.05
N THR A 390 -21.44 -37.96 -35.04
CA THR A 390 -21.15 -37.03 -33.94
C THR A 390 -22.47 -36.58 -33.33
N LYS A 391 -22.77 -37.04 -32.11
CA LYS A 391 -23.90 -36.57 -31.31
C LYS A 391 -23.69 -35.09 -30.96
N LYS A 392 -24.27 -34.18 -31.74
CA LYS A 392 -24.47 -32.78 -31.34
C LYS A 392 -25.64 -32.71 -30.37
N HIS A 393 -25.39 -32.34 -29.11
CA HIS A 393 -26.44 -31.97 -28.18
C HIS A 393 -27.09 -30.66 -28.66
N LYS A 394 -28.31 -30.75 -29.18
CA LYS A 394 -29.12 -29.61 -29.61
C LYS A 394 -29.62 -28.88 -28.35
N ILE A 395 -29.07 -27.69 -28.08
CA ILE A 395 -29.61 -26.77 -27.07
C ILE A 395 -30.81 -26.07 -27.71
N THR A 396 -32.02 -26.42 -27.29
CA THR A 396 -33.23 -25.67 -27.64
C THR A 396 -33.42 -24.54 -26.63
N SER A 397 -33.34 -23.30 -27.09
CA SER A 397 -33.72 -22.12 -26.31
C SER A 397 -35.03 -21.57 -26.85
N THR A 398 -36.04 -21.43 -25.99
CA THR A 398 -37.25 -20.67 -26.27
C THR A 398 -37.15 -19.31 -25.58
N SER A 399 -37.48 -18.24 -26.30
CA SER A 399 -37.53 -16.88 -25.75
C SER A 399 -38.96 -16.37 -25.78
N ARG A 400 -39.43 -15.78 -24.68
CA ARG A 400 -40.72 -15.09 -24.60
C ARG A 400 -40.46 -13.60 -24.43
N ARG A 401 -41.12 -12.76 -25.26
CA ARG A 401 -41.09 -11.30 -25.12
C ARG A 401 -42.31 -10.85 -24.35
N ILE A 402 -42.09 -10.02 -23.33
CA ILE A 402 -43.16 -9.38 -22.57
C ILE A 402 -42.94 -7.87 -22.67
N THR A 403 -43.96 -7.15 -23.10
CA THR A 403 -43.93 -5.69 -23.17
C THR A 403 -44.67 -5.13 -21.96
N LYS A 404 -44.02 -4.25 -21.20
CA LYS A 404 -44.66 -3.49 -20.09
C LYS A 404 -44.40 -2.00 -20.28
N THR A 405 -45.35 -1.17 -19.85
CA THR A 405 -45.18 0.28 -19.83
C THR A 405 -44.77 0.70 -18.42
N VAL A 406 -43.64 1.40 -18.29
CA VAL A 406 -43.18 1.99 -17.03
C VAL A 406 -42.93 3.48 -17.27
N ASN A 407 -43.55 4.34 -16.48
CA ASN A 407 -43.48 5.81 -16.61
C ASN A 407 -43.74 6.32 -18.04
N GLY A 408 -44.80 5.80 -18.68
CA GLY A 408 -45.20 6.21 -20.03
C GLY A 408 -44.33 5.68 -21.18
N LYS A 409 -43.27 4.92 -20.91
CA LYS A 409 -42.40 4.31 -21.93
C LYS A 409 -42.60 2.79 -21.99
N LYS A 410 -42.78 2.25 -23.20
CA LYS A 410 -42.86 0.79 -23.43
C LYS A 410 -41.47 0.18 -23.32
N VAL A 411 -41.30 -0.76 -22.41
CA VAL A 411 -40.09 -1.55 -22.19
C VAL A 411 -40.38 -2.99 -22.59
N ILE A 412 -39.52 -3.57 -23.43
CA ILE A 412 -39.62 -4.96 -23.89
C ILE A 412 -38.60 -5.79 -23.12
N ILE A 413 -39.08 -6.75 -22.34
CA ILE A 413 -38.25 -7.69 -21.59
C ILE A 413 -38.25 -9.02 -22.35
N VAL A 414 -37.05 -9.50 -22.69
CA VAL A 414 -36.87 -10.80 -23.37
C VAL A 414 -36.32 -11.80 -22.37
N ILE A 415 -37.15 -12.77 -21.98
CA ILE A 415 -36.75 -13.84 -21.07
C ILE A 415 -36.31 -15.03 -21.93
N LYS A 416 -35.05 -15.46 -21.78
CA LYS A 416 -34.50 -16.67 -22.40
C LYS A 416 -34.39 -17.76 -21.34
N THR A 417 -35.07 -18.88 -21.57
CA THR A 417 -34.94 -20.06 -20.71
C THR A 417 -34.05 -21.08 -21.42
N ILE A 418 -32.98 -21.53 -20.75
CA ILE A 418 -32.04 -22.54 -21.26
C ILE A 418 -32.27 -23.83 -20.47
N PHE A 419 -32.80 -24.87 -21.12
CA PHE A 419 -32.92 -26.19 -20.50
C PHE A 419 -31.61 -26.97 -20.65
N ARG A 420 -30.96 -27.30 -19.53
CA ARG A 420 -29.80 -28.21 -19.47
C ARG A 420 -30.27 -29.55 -18.92
N ARG A 421 -30.32 -30.59 -19.75
CA ARG A 421 -30.75 -31.94 -19.36
C ARG A 421 -29.65 -32.60 -18.52
N GLY A 422 -29.80 -32.61 -17.20
CA GLY A 422 -28.87 -33.26 -16.26
C GLY A 422 -29.00 -34.79 -16.27
N LYS A 423 -27.86 -35.49 -16.32
CA LYS A 423 -27.78 -36.93 -16.01
C LYS A 423 -27.81 -37.10 -14.50
N LYS A 424 -28.81 -37.81 -13.97
CA LYS A 424 -28.73 -38.47 -12.66
C LYS A 424 -27.62 -39.53 -12.74
N LYS A 425 -26.70 -39.53 -11.76
CA LYS A 425 -25.93 -40.72 -11.40
C LYS A 425 -26.49 -41.19 -10.05
N ASN A 426 -26.97 -42.43 -10.03
CA ASN A 426 -27.21 -43.21 -8.84
C ASN A 426 -25.88 -43.84 -8.38
N ASN A 427 -25.83 -44.12 -7.08
CA ASN A 427 -24.78 -44.70 -6.24
C ASN A 427 -23.78 -43.70 -5.70
#